data_AF-A0A7M1KW44-F1
#
_entry.id   AF-A0A7M1KW44-F1
#
_cell.length_a   1.000
_cell.length_b   1.000
_cell.length_c   1.000
_cell.angle_alpha   90.00
_cell.angle_beta   90.00
_cell.angle_gamma   90.00
#
_symmetry.space_group_name_H-M   'P 1'
#
loop_
_entity.id
_entity.type
_entity.pdbx_description
1 polymer ?
#
loop_
_entity_poly.entity_id
_entity_poly.type
_entity_poly.pdbx_seq_one_letter_code
_entity_poly.pdbx_strand_id
1 'polypeptide(L)'
;MNYNLTGKLNNDFILDDSQLKETINIIENLIDEKLEVEIEDQDQLFTLLNNPEAVLTNEKTIADIKDLKELIYEMSDLYNADE
;
A
#
# COMPACT_ATOMS: atom_id res chain seq x y z
N MET A 1 -1.92 -3.80 -30.22
CA MET A 1 -1.58 -2.55 -29.51
C MET A 1 -0.07 -2.51 -29.40
N ASN A 2 0.59 -1.50 -29.98
CA ASN A 2 2.04 -1.36 -29.96
C ASN A 2 2.45 -0.73 -28.63
N TYR A 3 3.14 -1.48 -27.76
CA TYR A 3 3.75 -0.93 -26.57
C TYR A 3 5.08 -0.32 -26.96
N ASN A 4 5.12 1.01 -26.94
CA ASN A 4 6.32 1.79 -27.21
C ASN A 4 7.23 1.69 -25.97
N LEU A 5 8.26 0.83 -26.02
CA LEU A 5 9.24 0.60 -24.94
C LEU A 5 10.26 1.75 -24.76
N THR A 6 9.92 2.96 -25.19
CA THR A 6 10.78 4.13 -25.08
C THR A 6 9.97 5.33 -24.59
N GLY A 7 9.71 5.36 -23.29
CA GLY A 7 9.09 6.50 -22.63
C GLY A 7 9.48 6.44 -21.17
N LYS A 8 10.24 7.43 -20.70
CA LYS A 8 10.68 7.58 -19.32
C LYS A 8 9.55 7.19 -18.36
N LEU A 9 9.82 6.23 -17.47
CA LEU A 9 9.02 6.04 -16.25
C LEU A 9 8.93 7.42 -15.58
N ASN A 10 7.74 8.00 -15.55
CA ASN A 10 7.46 9.04 -14.57
C ASN A 10 7.48 8.30 -13.22
N ASN A 11 8.62 8.38 -12.54
CA ASN A 11 8.89 7.73 -11.24
C ASN A 11 7.98 8.24 -10.11
N ASP A 12 7.09 9.18 -10.36
CA ASP A 12 6.26 9.79 -9.32
C ASP A 12 5.06 8.91 -8.94
N PHE A 13 4.60 8.00 -9.82
CA PHE A 13 3.50 7.09 -9.54
C PHE A 13 3.84 5.67 -10.01
N ILE A 14 3.99 4.75 -9.05
CA ILE A 14 4.45 3.37 -9.27
C ILE A 14 3.26 2.44 -9.53
N LEU A 15 2.06 2.81 -9.04
CA LEU A 15 0.83 2.02 -9.17
C LEU A 15 -0.15 2.70 -10.12
N ASP A 16 -0.68 1.95 -11.08
CA ASP A 16 -1.89 2.35 -11.81
C ASP A 16 -3.18 2.06 -11.00
N ASP A 17 -4.33 2.56 -11.46
CA ASP A 17 -5.63 2.41 -10.78
C ASP A 17 -6.00 0.94 -10.50
N SER A 18 -5.58 -0.01 -11.35
CA SER A 18 -5.88 -1.43 -11.16
C SER A 18 -5.01 -2.01 -10.06
N GLN A 19 -3.72 -1.67 -10.06
CA GLN A 19 -2.75 -2.10 -9.06
C GLN A 19 -3.05 -1.48 -7.69
N LEU A 20 -3.53 -0.23 -7.65
CA LEU A 20 -3.98 0.42 -6.43
C LEU A 20 -5.15 -0.34 -5.80
N LYS A 21 -6.19 -0.63 -6.59
CA LYS A 21 -7.37 -1.39 -6.12
C LYS A 21 -7.01 -2.79 -5.65
N GLU A 22 -6.12 -3.46 -6.37
CA GLU A 22 -5.61 -4.77 -5.97
C GLU A 22 -4.86 -4.70 -4.64
N THR A 23 -4.00 -3.69 -4.46
CA THR A 23 -3.27 -3.46 -3.21
C THR A 23 -4.21 -3.22 -2.03
N ILE A 24 -5.23 -2.38 -2.21
CA ILE A 24 -6.24 -2.12 -1.17
C ILE A 24 -6.98 -3.42 -0.82
N ASN A 25 -7.41 -4.19 -1.82
CA ASN A 25 -8.08 -5.47 -1.57
C ASN A 25 -7.18 -6.45 -0.80
N ILE A 26 -5.88 -6.49 -1.11
CA ILE A 26 -4.92 -7.32 -0.37
C ILE A 26 -4.83 -6.87 1.09
N ILE A 27 -4.70 -5.56 1.34
CA ILE A 27 -4.65 -5.00 2.69
C ILE A 27 -5.91 -5.38 3.47
N GLU A 28 -7.09 -5.15 2.90
CA GLU A 28 -8.38 -5.47 3.55
C GLU A 28 -8.52 -6.96 3.86
N ASN A 29 -8.03 -7.83 2.98
CA ASN A 29 -8.03 -9.28 3.21
C ASN A 29 -7.03 -9.69 4.30
N LEU A 30 -5.89 -9.01 4.42
CA LEU A 30 -4.87 -9.32 5.42
C LEU A 30 -5.30 -8.89 6.83
N ILE A 31 -5.98 -7.76 6.95
CA ILE A 31 -6.52 -7.26 8.23
C ILE A 31 -7.91 -7.81 8.55
N ASP A 32 -8.47 -8.65 7.66
CA ASP A 32 -9.83 -9.22 7.75
C ASP A 32 -10.92 -8.16 8.02
N GLU A 33 -10.74 -6.97 7.45
CA GLU A 33 -11.58 -5.81 7.71
C GLU A 33 -11.63 -4.89 6.49
N LYS A 34 -12.82 -4.37 6.18
CA LYS A 34 -12.99 -3.35 5.14
C LYS A 34 -12.53 -2.01 5.67
N LEU A 35 -11.77 -1.26 4.88
CA LEU A 35 -11.38 0.09 5.27
C LEU A 35 -12.63 0.97 5.34
N GLU A 36 -12.70 1.83 6.34
CA GLU A 36 -13.80 2.79 6.50
C GLU A 36 -13.71 3.97 5.52
N VAL A 37 -12.59 4.07 4.80
CA VAL A 37 -12.31 5.10 3.80
C VAL A 37 -12.06 4.48 2.43
N GLU A 38 -12.56 5.16 1.40
CA GLU A 38 -12.23 4.83 0.02
C GLU A 38 -10.86 5.43 -0.32
N ILE A 39 -9.96 4.60 -0.84
CA ILE A 39 -8.63 5.01 -1.29
C ILE A 39 -8.65 5.07 -2.82
N GLU A 40 -8.58 6.28 -3.35
CA GLU A 40 -8.72 6.60 -4.77
C GLU A 40 -7.38 6.81 -5.47
N ASP A 41 -6.32 7.13 -4.72
CA ASP A 41 -4.99 7.42 -5.27
C ASP A 41 -3.84 6.85 -4.41
N GLN A 42 -2.63 6.93 -4.97
CA GLN A 42 -1.41 6.42 -4.35
C GLN A 42 -0.98 7.25 -3.13
N ASP A 43 -1.26 8.55 -3.09
CA ASP A 43 -0.89 9.43 -1.96
C ASP A 43 -1.72 9.08 -0.71
N GLN A 44 -2.99 8.76 -0.91
CA GLN A 44 -3.87 8.26 0.13
C GLN A 44 -3.42 6.89 0.63
N LEU A 45 -2.99 5.98 -0.26
CA LEU A 45 -2.40 4.71 0.15
C LEU A 45 -1.11 4.92 0.97
N PHE A 46 -0.23 5.84 0.54
CA PHE A 46 0.96 6.18 1.31
C PHE A 46 0.62 6.76 2.68
N THR A 47 -0.42 7.59 2.75
CA THR A 47 -0.91 8.15 4.01
C THR A 47 -1.45 7.05 4.90
N LEU A 48 -2.25 6.12 4.37
CA LEU A 48 -2.76 4.97 5.11
C LEU A 48 -1.63 4.14 5.74
N LEU A 49 -0.59 3.82 4.96
CA LEU A 49 0.52 2.99 5.45
C LEU A 49 1.42 3.74 6.44
N ASN A 50 1.66 5.04 6.23
CA ASN A 50 2.61 5.80 7.05
C ASN A 50 2.00 6.49 8.27
N ASN A 51 0.75 6.91 8.15
CA ASN A 51 0.01 7.64 9.17
C ASN A 51 -1.49 7.24 9.12
N PRO A 52 -1.83 5.97 9.46
CA PRO A 52 -3.20 5.48 9.38
C PRO A 52 -4.19 6.29 10.23
N GLU A 53 -3.72 6.89 11.32
CA GLU A 53 -4.51 7.75 12.22
C GLU A 53 -5.03 9.03 11.55
N ALA A 54 -4.41 9.47 10.44
CA ALA A 54 -4.86 10.63 9.69
C ALA A 54 -6.11 10.35 8.84
N VAL A 55 -6.41 9.08 8.58
CA VAL A 55 -7.47 8.64 7.65
C VAL A 55 -8.46 7.66 8.28
N LEU A 56 -8.04 6.88 9.27
CA LEU A 56 -8.88 5.93 9.99
C LEU A 56 -9.22 6.44 11.40
N THR A 57 -10.35 5.97 11.92
CA THR A 57 -10.83 6.21 13.27
C THR A 57 -10.89 4.92 14.11
N ASN A 58 -10.97 3.75 13.45
CA ASN A 58 -10.98 2.47 14.14
C ASN A 58 -9.58 2.13 14.69
N GLU A 59 -9.43 2.16 16.03
CA GLU A 59 -8.17 1.89 16.72
C GLU A 59 -7.57 0.51 16.39
N LYS A 60 -8.43 -0.51 16.21
CA LYS A 60 -7.97 -1.86 15.85
C LYS A 60 -7.39 -1.88 14.45
N THR A 61 -8.13 -1.35 13.46
CA THR A 61 -7.67 -1.29 12.07
C THR A 61 -6.39 -0.46 11.94
N ILE A 62 -6.25 0.63 12.70
CA ILE A 62 -5.02 1.43 12.77
C ILE A 62 -3.84 0.58 13.26
N ALA A 63 -4.03 -0.22 14.30
CA ALA A 63 -3.00 -1.13 14.80
C ALA A 63 -2.64 -2.20 13.77
N ASP A 64 -3.63 -2.85 13.16
CA ASP A 64 -3.42 -3.90 12.16
C ASP A 64 -2.64 -3.39 10.93
N ILE A 65 -2.90 -2.16 10.47
CA ILE A 65 -2.15 -1.53 9.37
C ILE A 65 -0.69 -1.23 9.76
N LYS A 66 -0.44 -0.82 11.01
CA LYS A 66 0.93 -0.59 11.51
C LYS A 66 1.71 -1.89 11.58
N ASP A 67 1.10 -2.95 12.10
CA ASP A 67 1.71 -4.28 12.18
C ASP A 67 2.01 -4.83 10.78
N LEU A 68 1.09 -4.64 9.81
CA LEU A 68 1.32 -5.00 8.42
C LEU A 68 2.53 -4.28 7.83
N LYS A 69 2.66 -2.97 8.08
CA LYS A 69 3.80 -2.19 7.61
C LYS A 69 5.10 -2.71 8.23
N GLU A 70 5.13 -2.96 9.53
CA GLU A 70 6.31 -3.51 10.21
C GLU A 70 6.72 -4.86 9.62
N LEU A 71 5.76 -5.76 9.39
CA LEU A 71 6.01 -7.05 8.74
C LEU A 71 6.63 -6.89 7.33
N ILE A 72 6.16 -5.93 6.54
CA ILE A 72 6.74 -5.64 5.21
C ILE A 72 8.20 -5.18 5.33
N TYR A 73 8.52 -4.33 6.32
CA TYR A 73 9.90 -3.91 6.58
C TYR A 73 10.77 -5.07 7.05
N GLU A 74 10.30 -5.89 8.00
CA GLU A 74 11.04 -7.06 8.47
C GLU A 74 11.33 -8.04 7.33
N MET A 75 10.35 -8.32 6.48
CA MET A 75 10.55 -9.15 5.30
C MET A 75 11.56 -8.52 4.33
N SER A 76 11.45 -7.22 4.06
CA SER A 76 12.38 -6.50 3.20
C SER A 76 13.81 -6.56 3.75
N ASP A 77 13.99 -6.35 5.05
CA ASP A 77 15.29 -6.42 5.70
C ASP A 77 15.89 -7.83 5.61
N LEU A 78 15.06 -8.88 5.80
CA LEU A 78 15.49 -10.26 5.60
C LEU A 78 15.94 -10.53 4.15
N TYR A 79 15.18 -10.06 3.15
CA TYR A 79 15.54 -10.24 1.74
C TYR A 79 16.81 -9.49 1.33
N ASN A 80 17.10 -8.35 1.95
CA ASN A 80 18.30 -7.56 1.67
C ASN A 80 19.49 -7.95 2.58
N ALA A 81 19.29 -8.77 3.60
CA ALA A 81 20.37 -9.25 4.47
C ALA A 81 21.19 -10.39 3.85
N ASP A 82 20.68 -11.01 2.77
CA ASP A 82 21.32 -12.09 2.01
C ASP A 82 22.07 -11.60 0.74
N GLU A 83 22.16 -10.27 0.49
CA GLU A 83 23.05 -9.63 -0.51
C GLU A 83 24.33 -9.05 0.12
#